data_AF-A0A9P6H1D9-F1
#
_entry.id   AF-A0A9P6H1D9-F1
#
_cell.length_a   1.000
_cell.length_b   1.000
_cell.length_c   1.000
_cell.angle_alpha   90.00
_cell.angle_beta   90.00
_cell.angle_gamma   90.00
#
_symmetry.space_group_name_H-M   'P 1'
#
loop_
_entity.id
_entity.type
_entity.pdbx_description
1 polymer ?
#
loop_
_entity_poly.entity_id
_entity_poly.type
_entity_poly.pdbx_seq_one_letter_code
_entity_poly.pdbx_strand_id
1 'polypeptide(L)'
;MVTKEIIRRANKLSKTKLSGKNTIKAINEYSLSLINFYTGVLNLEPEIYNKIDDEIRQTLVHNVIHLQPSCKKRLYLQHNELERGLVNVEHRSELMLVKLLDDFMKTSLVHKRRAAILKSQKEDKTHLWLIKKFCGEKYNIAGEIDVSMFTDAQKSLCTTN
;
A
#
# COMPACT_ATOMS: atom_id res chain seq x y z
N MET A 1 5.48 -6.62 13.28
CA MET A 1 6.80 -5.94 13.33
C MET A 1 6.75 -4.61 12.59
N VAL A 2 6.39 -4.62 11.30
CA VAL A 2 6.29 -3.43 10.45
C VAL A 2 5.25 -2.40 10.94
N THR A 3 4.03 -2.84 11.24
CA THR A 3 2.93 -1.98 11.73
C THR A 3 3.35 -1.19 12.97
N LYS A 4 3.90 -1.87 14.00
CA LYS A 4 4.37 -1.25 15.25
C LYS A 4 5.39 -0.15 14.99
N GLU A 5 6.31 -0.37 14.04
CA GLU A 5 7.37 0.60 13.72
C GLU A 5 6.83 1.83 12.99
N ILE A 6 5.91 1.62 12.02
CA ILE A 6 5.20 2.71 11.33
C ILE A 6 4.44 3.58 12.33
N ILE A 7 3.68 2.96 13.23
CA ILE A 7 2.89 3.66 14.26
C ILE A 7 3.80 4.39 15.26
N ARG A 8 4.89 3.75 15.69
CA ARG A 8 5.89 4.36 16.57
C ARG A 8 6.49 5.61 15.95
N ARG A 9 6.79 5.57 14.65
CA ARG A 9 7.32 6.74 13.92
C ARG A 9 6.25 7.80 13.71
N ALA A 10 5.03 7.42 13.35
CA ALA A 10 3.90 8.34 13.19
C ALA A 10 3.64 9.12 14.49
N ASN A 11 3.64 8.44 15.64
CA ASN A 11 3.51 9.05 16.97
C ASN A 11 4.68 9.98 17.33
N LYS A 12 5.90 9.69 16.87
CA LYS A 12 7.04 10.61 17.08
C LYS A 12 6.91 11.84 16.20
N LEU A 13 6.53 11.67 14.94
CA LEU A 13 6.37 12.77 13.98
C LEU A 13 5.22 13.69 14.37
N SER A 14 4.10 13.16 14.87
CA SER A 14 2.96 13.95 15.33
C SER A 14 3.26 14.84 16.54
N LYS A 15 4.33 14.56 17.30
CA LYS A 15 4.77 15.39 18.44
C LYS A 15 5.80 16.46 18.06
N THR A 16 6.24 16.49 16.81
CA THR A 16 7.22 17.49 16.35
C THR A 16 6.58 18.82 16.01
N LYS A 17 7.38 19.90 15.95
CA LYS A 17 6.93 21.25 15.52
C LYS A 17 6.80 21.37 13.99
N LEU A 18 6.39 20.31 13.31
CA LEU A 18 6.13 20.33 11.87
C LEU A 18 4.71 20.86 11.58
N SER A 19 4.54 21.48 10.41
CA SER A 19 3.19 21.74 9.90
C SER A 19 2.49 20.40 9.63
N GLY A 20 1.17 20.35 9.74
CA GLY A 20 0.40 19.13 9.53
C GLY A 20 0.59 18.58 8.12
N LYS A 21 0.74 19.44 7.11
CA LYS A 21 1.13 19.04 5.74
C LYS A 21 2.48 18.31 5.73
N ASN A 22 3.49 18.85 6.39
CA ASN A 22 4.83 18.24 6.44
C ASN A 22 4.84 16.96 7.27
N THR A 23 4.02 16.90 8.32
CA THR A 23 3.85 15.72 9.18
C THR A 23 3.26 14.56 8.38
N ILE A 24 2.17 14.79 7.65
CA ILE A 24 1.54 13.78 6.79
C ILE A 24 2.51 13.32 5.70
N LYS A 25 3.20 14.26 5.04
CA LYS A 25 4.22 13.92 4.03
C LYS A 25 5.32 13.02 4.60
N ALA A 26 5.87 13.36 5.77
CA ALA A 26 6.92 12.57 6.40
C ALA A 26 6.45 11.17 6.82
N ILE A 27 5.21 11.05 7.30
CA ILE A 27 4.60 9.75 7.62
C ILE A 27 4.42 8.92 6.36
N ASN A 28 3.97 9.51 5.26
CA ASN A 28 3.81 8.84 3.98
C ASN A 28 5.13 8.33 3.43
N GLU A 29 6.15 9.19 3.33
CA GLU A 29 7.46 8.81 2.79
C GLU A 29 8.07 7.66 3.60
N TYR A 30 7.96 7.72 4.93
CA TYR A 30 8.46 6.66 5.80
C TYR A 30 7.68 5.35 5.64
N SER A 31 6.34 5.42 5.65
CA SER A 31 5.48 4.25 5.53
C SER A 31 5.68 3.58 4.18
N LEU A 32 5.72 4.35 3.09
CA LEU A 32 5.99 3.85 1.75
C LEU A 32 7.34 3.17 1.64
N SER A 33 8.40 3.77 2.21
CA SER A 33 9.73 3.17 2.20
C SER A 33 9.74 1.79 2.87
N LEU A 34 9.12 1.69 4.05
CA LEU A 34 9.00 0.42 4.78
C LEU A 34 8.16 -0.60 4.02
N ILE A 35 6.96 -0.21 3.57
CA ILE A 35 6.08 -1.13 2.85
C ILE A 35 6.75 -1.60 1.57
N ASN A 36 7.39 -0.71 0.80
CA ASN A 36 8.11 -1.11 -0.41
C ASN A 36 9.20 -2.15 -0.12
N PHE A 37 9.92 -1.98 1.00
CA PHE A 37 10.96 -2.94 1.39
C PHE A 37 10.41 -4.31 1.77
N TYR A 38 9.31 -4.34 2.54
CA TYR A 38 8.74 -5.59 3.02
C TYR A 38 7.82 -6.27 2.01
N THR A 39 7.32 -5.54 1.00
CA THR A 39 6.48 -6.08 -0.06
C THR A 39 7.29 -7.09 -0.89
N GLY A 40 6.86 -8.35 -0.87
CA GLY A 40 7.55 -9.46 -1.55
C GLY A 40 8.57 -10.21 -0.68
N VAL A 41 8.88 -9.71 0.52
CA VAL A 41 9.68 -10.44 1.53
C VAL A 41 8.78 -11.07 2.58
N LEU A 42 7.78 -10.31 3.04
CA LEU A 42 6.76 -10.78 3.98
C LEU A 42 5.45 -11.03 3.24
N ASN A 43 4.76 -12.10 3.61
CA ASN A 43 3.37 -12.35 3.22
C ASN A 43 2.46 -11.42 4.02
N LEU A 44 2.28 -10.20 3.51
CA LEU A 44 1.36 -9.22 4.08
C LEU A 44 0.00 -9.38 3.42
N GLU A 45 -1.03 -9.61 4.23
CA GLU A 45 -2.42 -9.66 3.76
C GLU A 45 -3.02 -8.24 3.63
N PRO A 46 -4.01 -8.03 2.73
CA PRO A 46 -4.68 -6.75 2.53
C PRO A 46 -5.18 -6.09 3.82
N GLU A 47 -5.71 -6.89 4.75
CA GLU A 47 -6.26 -6.45 6.03
C GLU A 47 -5.20 -5.74 6.89
N ILE A 48 -3.93 -6.11 6.75
CA ILE A 48 -2.82 -5.49 7.48
C ILE A 48 -2.63 -4.05 7.02
N TYR A 49 -2.78 -3.77 5.73
CA TYR A 49 -2.64 -2.42 5.19
C TYR A 49 -3.78 -1.52 5.66
N ASN A 50 -5.02 -2.03 5.66
CA ASN A 50 -6.18 -1.31 6.19
C ASN A 50 -6.00 -0.96 7.67
N LYS A 51 -5.53 -1.93 8.46
CA LYS A 51 -5.24 -1.73 9.89
C LYS A 51 -4.14 -0.69 10.12
N ILE A 52 -3.09 -0.69 9.31
CA ILE A 52 -2.03 0.33 9.37
C ILE A 52 -2.63 1.71 9.11
N ASP A 53 -3.45 1.84 8.08
CA ASP A 53 -4.07 3.13 7.73
C ASP A 53 -4.99 3.64 8.84
N ASP A 54 -5.83 2.76 9.40
CA ASP A 54 -6.72 3.06 10.52
C ASP A 54 -5.93 3.54 11.76
N GLU A 55 -4.88 2.82 12.15
CA GLU A 55 -4.08 3.16 13.33
C GLU A 55 -3.30 4.48 13.14
N ILE A 56 -2.81 4.77 11.93
CA ILE A 56 -2.19 6.08 11.63
C ILE A 56 -3.25 7.19 11.71
N ARG A 57 -4.44 6.97 11.16
CA ARG A 57 -5.53 7.97 11.22
C ARG A 57 -5.93 8.25 12.67
N GLN A 58 -6.10 7.22 13.50
CA GLN A 58 -6.34 7.38 14.93
C GLN A 58 -5.23 8.17 15.62
N THR A 59 -3.96 7.89 15.30
CA THR A 59 -2.80 8.61 15.83
C THR A 59 -2.84 10.10 15.47
N LEU A 60 -3.22 10.45 14.23
CA LEU A 60 -3.32 11.84 13.77
C LEU A 60 -4.50 12.58 14.42
N VAL A 61 -5.62 11.89 14.64
CA VAL A 61 -6.77 12.44 15.36
C VAL A 61 -6.41 12.71 16.82
N HIS A 62 -5.81 11.73 17.51
CA HIS A 62 -5.41 11.86 18.90
C HIS A 62 -4.42 13.01 19.15
N ASN A 63 -3.46 13.22 18.24
CA ASN A 63 -2.49 14.30 18.35
C ASN A 63 -2.98 15.64 17.77
N VAL A 64 -4.27 15.75 17.41
CA VAL A 64 -4.92 17.01 17.00
C VAL A 64 -4.29 17.65 15.76
N ILE A 65 -3.49 16.88 14.98
CA ILE A 65 -2.83 17.36 13.76
C ILE A 65 -3.86 17.81 12.72
N HIS A 66 -5.02 17.16 12.72
CA HIS A 66 -6.15 17.48 11.86
C HIS A 66 -6.73 18.90 12.06
N LEU A 67 -6.57 19.52 13.23
CA LEU A 67 -7.06 20.88 13.50
C LEU A 67 -6.06 21.97 13.12
N GLN A 68 -4.84 21.62 12.72
CA GLN A 68 -3.85 22.64 12.38
C GLN A 68 -4.30 23.48 11.17
N PRO A 69 -3.97 24.79 11.11
CA PRO A 69 -4.35 25.67 10.00
C PRO A 69 -3.90 25.17 8.63
N SER A 70 -2.73 24.53 8.58
CA SER A 70 -2.17 23.90 7.39
C SER A 70 -2.94 22.62 6.95
N CYS A 71 -3.83 22.12 7.79
CA CYS A 71 -4.72 20.97 7.60
C CYS A 71 -6.22 21.36 7.49
N LYS A 72 -6.56 22.67 7.42
CA LYS A 72 -7.96 23.16 7.41
C LYS A 72 -8.85 22.65 6.27
N LYS A 73 -8.29 22.09 5.18
CA LYS A 73 -9.07 21.33 4.19
C LYS A 73 -9.26 19.89 4.69
N ARG A 74 -10.31 19.72 5.50
CA ARG A 74 -11.11 18.51 5.81
C ARG A 74 -10.40 17.15 5.75
N LEU A 75 -10.19 16.57 6.93
CA LEU A 75 -9.88 15.15 7.17
C LEU A 75 -10.96 14.16 6.66
N TYR A 76 -12.02 14.65 6.00
CA TYR A 76 -13.24 13.89 5.64
C TYR A 76 -13.70 14.09 4.18
N LEU A 77 -12.79 14.42 3.25
CA LEU A 77 -13.08 14.40 1.82
C LEU A 77 -12.74 13.04 1.21
N GLN A 78 -13.56 12.59 0.25
CA GLN A 78 -13.34 11.36 -0.51
C GLN A 78 -11.99 11.39 -1.26
N HIS A 79 -11.48 10.18 -1.50
CA HIS A 79 -10.09 9.77 -1.76
C HIS A 79 -9.40 10.34 -3.02
N ASN A 80 -9.91 11.42 -3.59
CA ASN A 80 -9.74 11.74 -4.99
C ASN A 80 -8.60 12.74 -5.31
N GLU A 81 -8.04 13.39 -4.30
CA GLU A 81 -6.95 14.35 -4.50
C GLU A 81 -5.68 13.85 -3.82
N LEU A 82 -4.76 13.31 -4.64
CA LEU A 82 -3.41 12.82 -4.32
C LEU A 82 -2.49 13.81 -3.58
N GLU A 83 -3.01 14.92 -3.09
CA GLU A 83 -2.20 16.00 -2.55
C GLU A 83 -2.10 16.00 -1.02
N ARG A 84 -3.00 15.29 -0.28
CA ARG A 84 -3.08 15.42 1.20
C ARG A 84 -3.46 14.17 2.01
N GLY A 85 -3.73 13.02 1.38
CA GLY A 85 -4.06 11.74 2.06
C GLY A 85 -2.83 10.85 2.33
N LEU A 86 -3.00 9.82 3.16
CA LEU A 86 -2.04 8.71 3.17
C LEU A 86 -2.03 8.08 1.77
N VAL A 87 -0.86 7.81 1.20
CA VAL A 87 -0.80 7.15 -0.12
C VAL A 87 -1.49 5.81 0.01
N ASN A 88 -2.40 5.45 -0.90
CA ASN A 88 -3.10 4.17 -0.85
C ASN A 88 -2.08 3.02 -0.92
N VAL A 89 -1.70 2.56 0.27
CA VAL A 89 -0.67 1.57 0.49
C VAL A 89 -1.11 0.25 -0.12
N GLU A 90 -2.40 -0.08 0.01
CA GLU A 90 -3.00 -1.28 -0.50
C GLU A 90 -2.82 -1.36 -2.03
N HIS A 91 -3.30 -0.34 -2.75
CA HIS A 91 -3.18 -0.27 -4.22
C HIS A 91 -1.72 -0.39 -4.68
N ARG A 92 -0.80 0.28 -3.98
CA ARG A 92 0.62 0.25 -4.32
C ARG A 92 1.25 -1.11 -4.07
N SER A 93 0.87 -1.77 -2.97
CA SER A 93 1.37 -3.10 -2.64
C SER A 93 0.91 -4.15 -3.66
N GLU A 94 -0.36 -4.10 -4.08
CA GLU A 94 -0.90 -4.97 -5.12
C GLU A 94 -0.15 -4.79 -6.44
N LEU A 95 0.07 -3.54 -6.87
CA LEU A 95 0.82 -3.24 -8.08
C LEU A 95 2.25 -3.79 -8.02
N MET A 96 2.90 -3.68 -6.87
CA MET A 96 4.24 -4.22 -6.66
C MET A 96 4.25 -5.76 -6.71
N LEU A 97 3.28 -6.42 -6.09
CA LEU A 97 3.16 -7.88 -6.09
C LEU A 97 2.86 -8.43 -7.48
N VAL A 98 1.98 -7.78 -8.25
CA VAL A 98 1.70 -8.16 -9.64
C VAL A 98 2.98 -8.04 -10.49
N LYS A 99 3.69 -6.91 -10.40
CA LYS A 99 4.96 -6.70 -11.12
C LYS A 99 6.03 -7.73 -10.74
N LEU A 100 6.13 -8.04 -9.45
CA LEU A 100 7.07 -9.03 -8.93
C LEU A 100 6.75 -10.43 -9.47
N LEU A 101 5.47 -10.82 -9.46
CA LEU A 101 5.03 -12.10 -9.99
C LEU A 101 5.33 -12.20 -11.50
N ASP A 102 5.07 -11.15 -12.27
CA ASP A 102 5.36 -11.12 -13.70
C ASP A 102 6.86 -11.23 -14.00
N ASP A 103 7.70 -10.52 -13.25
CA ASP A 103 9.16 -10.62 -13.38
C ASP A 103 9.65 -12.04 -13.07
N PHE A 104 9.11 -12.66 -12.02
CA PHE A 104 9.47 -14.02 -11.64
C PHE A 104 9.01 -15.03 -12.70
N MET A 105 7.80 -14.90 -13.23
CA MET A 105 7.30 -15.76 -14.30
C MET A 105 8.20 -15.68 -15.55
N LYS A 106 8.52 -14.47 -16.02
CA LYS A 106 9.34 -14.21 -17.21
C LYS A 106 10.76 -14.77 -17.09
N THR A 107 11.35 -14.69 -15.90
CA THR A 107 12.76 -15.03 -15.67
C THR A 107 12.96 -16.39 -14.99
N SER A 108 11.87 -17.10 -14.66
CA SER A 108 11.90 -18.40 -13.99
C SER A 108 12.73 -19.44 -14.74
N LEU A 109 12.69 -19.42 -16.08
CA LEU A 109 13.45 -20.32 -16.95
C LEU A 109 14.96 -20.09 -16.86
N VAL A 110 15.39 -18.86 -16.58
CA VAL A 110 16.81 -18.48 -16.51
C VAL A 110 17.35 -18.66 -15.09
N HIS A 111 16.56 -18.27 -14.08
CA HIS A 111 16.99 -18.27 -12.69
C HIS A 111 16.32 -19.38 -11.88
N LYS A 112 17.06 -20.48 -11.66
CA LYS A 112 16.62 -21.65 -10.87
C LYS A 112 16.07 -21.28 -9.49
N ARG A 113 16.65 -20.26 -8.83
CA ARG A 113 16.16 -19.76 -7.53
C ARG A 113 14.74 -19.18 -7.64
N ARG A 114 14.47 -18.38 -8.69
CA ARG A 114 13.13 -17.80 -8.91
C ARG A 114 12.09 -18.90 -9.20
N ALA A 115 12.46 -19.92 -9.98
CA ALA A 115 11.60 -21.08 -10.21
C ALA A 115 11.28 -21.85 -8.91
N ALA A 116 12.29 -22.06 -8.04
CA ALA A 116 12.08 -22.70 -6.75
C ALA A 116 11.16 -21.88 -5.82
N ILE A 117 11.35 -20.56 -5.78
CA ILE A 117 10.48 -19.65 -5.01
C ILE A 117 9.05 -19.75 -5.54
N LEU A 118 8.83 -19.62 -6.85
CA LEU A 118 7.50 -19.72 -7.45
C LEU A 118 6.80 -21.06 -7.12
N LYS A 119 7.55 -22.16 -7.13
CA LYS A 119 7.02 -23.48 -6.77
C LYS A 119 6.52 -23.50 -5.32
N SER A 120 7.32 -23.02 -4.36
CA SER A 120 6.92 -22.92 -2.95
C SER A 120 5.71 -21.98 -2.78
N GLN A 121 5.73 -20.80 -3.40
CA GLN A 121 4.61 -19.85 -3.30
C GLN A 121 3.29 -20.44 -3.85
N LYS A 122 3.38 -21.26 -4.90
CA LYS A 122 2.23 -21.97 -5.48
C LYS A 122 1.70 -23.07 -4.55
N GLU A 123 2.59 -23.85 -3.93
CA GLU A 123 2.24 -24.92 -2.99
C GLU A 123 1.58 -24.34 -1.73
N ASP A 124 2.16 -23.27 -1.19
CA ASP A 124 1.69 -22.58 0.01
C ASP A 124 0.45 -21.68 -0.24
N LYS A 125 0.05 -21.51 -1.51
CA LYS A 125 -1.06 -20.64 -1.94
C LYS A 125 -0.99 -19.24 -1.33
N THR A 126 0.21 -18.67 -1.30
CA THR A 126 0.43 -17.37 -0.68
C THR A 126 -0.33 -16.27 -1.41
N HIS A 127 -0.53 -15.14 -0.74
CA HIS A 127 -1.14 -13.96 -1.35
C HIS A 127 -0.41 -13.52 -2.63
N LEU A 128 0.92 -13.63 -2.69
CA LEU A 128 1.71 -13.35 -3.89
C LEU A 128 1.28 -14.22 -5.09
N TRP A 129 1.03 -15.51 -4.88
CA TRP A 129 0.59 -16.41 -5.96
C TRP A 129 -0.85 -16.11 -6.40
N LEU A 130 -1.72 -15.79 -5.44
CA LEU A 130 -3.13 -15.51 -5.69
C LEU A 130 -3.41 -14.07 -6.12
N ILE A 131 -2.41 -13.18 -6.13
CA ILE A 131 -2.60 -11.74 -6.32
C ILE A 131 -3.35 -11.40 -7.60
N LYS A 132 -3.06 -12.07 -8.71
CA LYS A 132 -3.76 -11.82 -9.99
C LYS A 132 -5.23 -12.17 -9.89
N LYS A 133 -5.57 -13.28 -9.23
CA LYS A 133 -6.97 -13.66 -9.01
C LYS A 133 -7.66 -12.66 -8.08
N PHE A 134 -7.03 -12.32 -6.96
CA PHE A 134 -7.53 -11.35 -5.99
C PHE A 134 -7.81 -9.99 -6.63
N CYS A 135 -6.86 -9.45 -7.38
CA CYS A 135 -7.02 -8.20 -8.11
C CYS A 135 -8.11 -8.29 -9.19
N GLY A 136 -8.19 -9.40 -9.92
CA GLY A 136 -9.25 -9.60 -10.93
C GLY A 136 -10.65 -9.51 -10.31
N GLU A 137 -10.85 -10.15 -9.16
CA GLU A 137 -12.11 -10.12 -8.40
C GLU A 137 -12.39 -8.73 -7.82
N LYS A 138 -11.39 -8.09 -7.19
CA LYS A 138 -11.53 -6.78 -6.54
C LYS A 138 -11.84 -5.65 -7.52
N TYR A 139 -11.19 -5.66 -8.69
CA TYR A 139 -11.31 -4.60 -9.70
C TYR A 139 -12.28 -4.95 -10.83
N ASN A 140 -12.94 -6.11 -10.76
CA ASN A 140 -13.82 -6.65 -11.80
C ASN A 140 -13.17 -6.65 -13.20
N ILE A 141 -11.90 -7.04 -13.27
CA ILE A 141 -11.14 -7.10 -14.53
C ILE A 141 -11.31 -8.49 -15.13
N ALA A 142 -11.97 -8.56 -16.29
CA ALA A 142 -12.09 -9.79 -17.06
C ALA A 142 -10.85 -9.99 -17.95
N GLY A 143 -10.01 -10.98 -17.63
CA GLY A 143 -8.88 -11.39 -18.47
C GLY A 143 -7.52 -11.40 -17.77
N GLU A 144 -6.45 -11.50 -18.55
CA GLU A 144 -5.08 -11.45 -18.05
C GLU A 144 -4.76 -10.03 -17.58
N ILE A 145 -4.35 -9.87 -16.32
CA ILE A 145 -4.06 -8.57 -15.73
C ILE A 145 -2.77 -8.03 -16.34
N ASP A 146 -2.92 -7.07 -17.26
CA ASP A 146 -1.82 -6.20 -17.66
C ASP A 146 -1.66 -5.06 -16.66
N VAL A 147 -0.40 -4.69 -16.39
CA VAL A 147 -0.01 -3.67 -15.41
C VAL A 147 -0.61 -2.31 -15.78
N SER A 148 -0.73 -1.99 -17.08
CA SER A 148 -1.31 -0.72 -17.54
C SER A 148 -2.81 -0.63 -17.21
N MET A 149 -3.58 -1.65 -17.61
CA MET A 149 -5.01 -1.76 -17.33
C MET A 149 -5.29 -1.78 -15.83
N PHE A 150 -4.44 -2.45 -15.06
CA PHE A 150 -4.55 -2.49 -13.60
C PHE A 150 -4.35 -1.11 -12.97
N THR A 151 -3.34 -0.36 -13.38
CA THR A 151 -3.14 1.00 -12.86
C THR A 151 -4.29 1.95 -13.20
N ASP A 152 -4.94 1.77 -14.36
CA ASP A 152 -6.05 2.61 -14.76
C ASP A 152 -7.35 2.21 -14.04
N ALA A 153 -7.56 0.92 -13.77
CA ALA A 153 -8.65 0.46 -12.90
C ALA A 153 -8.49 0.96 -11.45
N GLN A 154 -7.26 1.00 -10.93
CA GLN A 154 -7.01 1.57 -9.60
C GLN A 154 -7.28 3.08 -9.55
N LYS A 155 -6.96 3.82 -10.62
CA LYS A 155 -7.26 5.25 -10.72
C LYS A 155 -8.77 5.51 -10.86
N SER A 156 -9.47 4.71 -11.66
CA SER A 156 -10.91 4.89 -11.88
C SER A 156 -11.72 4.68 -10.60
N LEU A 157 -11.35 3.70 -9.77
CA LEU A 157 -11.94 3.50 -8.44
C LEU A 157 -11.68 4.66 -7.47
N CYS A 158 -10.54 5.33 -7.60
CA CYS A 158 -10.29 6.56 -6.84
C CYS A 158 -11.18 7.72 -7.33
N THR A 159 -11.48 7.80 -8.64
CA THR A 159 -12.24 8.91 -9.26
C THR A 159 -13.75 8.89 -9.09
N THR A 160 -14.35 7.74 -8.79
CA THR A 160 -15.82 7.56 -8.90
C THR A 160 -16.58 7.70 -7.56
N ASN A 161 -16.02 8.40 -6.57
CA ASN A 161 -16.67 8.64 -5.28
C ASN A 161 -16.58 10.11 -4.85
#